data_AF-A0A9D2KPE2-F1
#
_entry.id   AF-A0A9D2KPE2-F1
#
_cell.length_a   1.000
_cell.length_b   1.000
_cell.length_c   1.000
_cell.angle_alpha   90.00
_cell.angle_beta   90.00
_cell.angle_gamma   90.00
#
_symmetry.space_group_name_H-M   'P 1'
#
loop_
_entity.id
_entity.type
_entity.pdbx_description
1 polymer ?
#
loop_
_entity_poly.entity_id
_entity_poly.type
_entity_poly.pdbx_seq_one_letter_code
_entity_poly.pdbx_strand_id
1 'polypeptide(L)' 'MAYDEKQKKRIMKYLEKLKEIRFRVKPEEYEKYEEAARSAGYSSMRQFYLDALDEKVKKISQTNLSERK' A
#
# COMPACT_ATOMS: atom_id res chain seq x y z
N MET A 1 -5.43 15.99 -24.80
CA MET A 1 -4.32 15.17 -25.32
C MET A 1 -4.86 13.84 -25.85
N ALA A 2 -4.78 13.60 -27.16
CA ALA A 2 -5.07 12.30 -27.74
C ALA A 2 -3.90 11.36 -27.41
N TYR A 3 -4.06 10.54 -26.38
CA TYR A 3 -3.09 9.48 -26.09
C TYR A 3 -3.03 8.53 -27.28
N ASP A 4 -1.82 8.35 -27.82
CA ASP A 4 -1.49 7.33 -28.81
C ASP A 4 -1.94 5.94 -28.27
N GLU A 5 -2.76 5.22 -29.03
CA GLU A 5 -3.40 3.97 -28.61
C GLU A 5 -2.39 2.94 -28.09
N LYS A 6 -1.16 2.98 -28.62
CA LYS A 6 -0.04 2.14 -28.19
C LYS A 6 0.44 2.45 -26.76
N GLN A 7 0.34 3.70 -26.30
CA GLN A 7 0.68 4.06 -24.92
C GLN A 7 -0.41 3.59 -23.95
N LYS A 8 -1.69 3.77 -24.31
CA LYS A 8 -2.83 3.28 -23.52
C LYS A 8 -2.77 1.78 -23.27
N LYS A 9 -2.51 0.98 -24.32
CA LYS A 9 -2.39 -0.49 -24.19
C LYS A 9 -1.25 -0.91 -23.26
N ARG A 10 -0.11 -0.21 -23.29
CA ARG A 10 1.03 -0.50 -22.40
C ARG A 10 0.71 -0.19 -20.94
N ILE A 11 0.05 0.94 -20.68
CA ILE A 11 -0.37 1.33 -19.33
C ILE A 11 -1.39 0.31 -18.79
N MET A 12 -2.40 -0.05 -19.58
CA MET A 12 -3.40 -1.07 -19.19
C MET A 12 -2.76 -2.42 -18.85
N LYS A 13 -1.86 -2.92 -19.68
CA LYS A 13 -1.15 -4.20 -19.45
C LYS A 13 -0.28 -4.17 -18.18
N TYR A 14 0.23 -3.01 -17.79
CA TYR A 14 0.96 -2.84 -16.54
C TYR A 14 0.01 -2.84 -15.33
N LEU A 15 -1.10 -2.10 -15.44
CA LEU A 15 -2.11 -2.03 -14.38
C LEU A 15 -2.81 -3.37 -14.12
N GLU A 16 -3.01 -4.19 -15.15
CA GLU A 16 -3.57 -5.55 -15.01
C GLU A 16 -2.77 -6.45 -14.06
N LYS A 17 -1.45 -6.22 -13.93
CA LYS A 17 -0.59 -6.97 -13.02
C LYS A 17 -0.71 -6.53 -11.57
N LEU A 18 -1.35 -5.39 -11.32
CA LEU A 18 -1.47 -4.78 -10.00
C LEU A 18 -2.90 -4.96 -9.47
N LYS A 19 -3.02 -5.20 -8.17
CA LYS A 19 -4.30 -5.14 -7.48
C LYS A 19 -4.42 -3.78 -6.78
N GLU A 20 -5.52 -3.10 -7.04
CA GLU A 20 -5.85 -1.85 -6.36
C GLU A 20 -6.50 -2.17 -5.02
N ILE A 21 -6.01 -1.54 -3.96
CA ILE A 21 -6.62 -1.61 -2.63
C ILE A 21 -7.18 -0.22 -2.31
N ARG A 22 -8.51 -0.13 -2.17
CA ARG A 22 -9.21 1.10 -1.83
C ARG A 22 -9.78 1.00 -0.43
N PHE A 23 -9.39 1.92 0.43
CA PHE A 23 -9.94 2.04 1.78
C PHE A 23 -10.70 3.35 1.90
N ARG A 24 -11.82 3.32 2.61
CA ARG A 24 -12.47 4.52 3.11
C ARG A 24 -12.11 4.66 4.58
N VAL A 25 -11.61 5.82 4.95
CA VAL A 25 -11.24 6.17 6.32
C VAL A 25 -11.88 7.50 6.66
N LYS A 26 -12.10 7.77 7.94
CA LYS A 26 -12.54 9.11 8.35
C LYS A 26 -11.42 10.13 8.13
N PRO A 27 -11.75 11.42 7.92
CA PRO A 27 -10.74 12.48 7.79
C PRO A 27 -9.76 12.51 8.96
N GLU A 28 -10.27 12.40 10.18
CA GLU A 28 -9.48 12.40 11.43
C GLU A 28 -8.44 11.26 11.48
N GLU A 29 -8.82 10.08 10.97
CA GLU A 29 -7.92 8.93 10.90
C GLU A 29 -6.84 9.13 9.83
N TYR A 30 -7.24 9.71 8.70
CA TYR A 30 -6.30 10.02 7.62
C TYR A 30 -5.22 11.01 8.06
N GLU A 31 -5.62 12.10 8.72
CA GLU A 31 -4.69 13.10 9.26
C GLU A 31 -3.70 12.46 10.24
N LYS A 32 -4.19 11.63 11.16
CA LYS A 32 -3.34 10.90 12.09
C LYS A 32 -2.31 10.00 11.38
N TYR A 33 -2.71 9.32 10.31
CA TYR A 33 -1.78 8.52 9.52
C TYR A 33 -0.76 9.38 8.77
N GLU A 34 -1.17 10.56 8.31
CA GLU A 34 -0.31 11.46 7.54
C GLU A 34 0.78 12.06 8.43
N GLU A 35 0.39 12.53 9.61
CA GLU A 35 1.33 13.04 10.62
C GLU A 35 2.33 11.97 11.05
N ALA A 36 1.86 10.73 11.28
CA ALA A 36 2.72 9.62 11.62
C ALA A 36 3.71 9.28 10.49
N ALA A 37 3.22 9.22 9.24
CA ALA A 37 4.06 8.97 8.07
C ALA A 37 5.11 10.06 7.87
N ARG A 38 4.72 11.33 8.02
CA ARG A 38 5.62 12.49 7.91
C ARG A 38 6.68 12.47 9.01
N SER A 39 6.28 12.19 10.25
CA SER A 39 7.21 12.10 11.39
C SER A 39 8.21 10.95 11.24
N ALA A 40 7.77 9.85 10.64
CA ALA A 40 8.64 8.70 10.33
C ALA A 40 9.49 8.89 9.05
N GLY A 41 9.38 10.03 8.36
CA GLY A 41 10.21 10.37 7.21
C GLY A 41 9.78 9.71 5.89
N TYR A 42 8.55 9.22 5.79
CA TYR A 42 8.05 8.61 4.56
C TYR A 42 7.80 9.66 3.46
N SER A 43 8.31 9.39 2.25
CA SER A 43 8.07 10.22 1.07
C SER A 43 6.71 9.96 0.41
N SER A 44 6.05 8.85 0.74
CA SER A 44 4.76 8.47 0.20
C SER A 44 3.94 7.68 1.21
N MET A 45 2.66 8.07 1.35
CA MET A 45 1.68 7.35 2.16
C MET A 45 1.49 5.89 1.70
N ARG A 46 1.67 5.62 0.40
CA ARG A 46 1.60 4.24 -0.12
C ARG A 46 2.65 3.35 0.52
N GLN A 47 3.88 3.86 0.66
CA GLN A 47 4.97 3.09 1.25
C GLN A 47 4.71 2.84 2.73
N PHE A 48 4.23 3.85 3.44
CA PHE A 48 3.82 3.72 4.84
C PHE A 48 2.76 2.63 5.04
N TYR A 49 1.71 2.59 4.20
CA TYR A 49 0.69 1.55 4.28
C TYR A 49 1.21 0.15 3.96
N LEU A 50 2.09 0.02 2.95
CA LEU A 50 2.67 -1.28 2.60
C LEU A 50 3.57 -1.81 3.71
N ASP A 51 4.42 -0.97 4.27
CA ASP A 51 5.31 -1.36 5.38
C ASP A 51 4.50 -1.79 6.61
N ALA A 52 3.43 -1.06 6.95
CA ALA A 52 2.55 -1.39 8.07
C ALA A 52 1.80 -2.72 7.85
N LEU A 53 1.37 -3.01 6.62
CA LEU A 53 0.76 -4.29 6.27
C LEU A 53 1.78 -5.43 6.33
N ASP A 54 2.97 -5.24 5.78
CA ASP A 54 4.05 -6.23 5.80
C ASP A 54 4.51 -6.54 7.22
N GLU A 55 4.58 -5.54 8.10
CA GLU A 55 4.90 -5.76 9.51
C GLU A 55 3.86 -6.65 10.20
N LYS A 56 2.57 -6.41 9.94
CA LYS A 56 1.49 -7.27 10.45
C LYS A 56 1.57 -8.69 9.89
N VAL A 57 1.81 -8.83 8.59
CA VAL A 57 1.97 -10.16 7.96
C VAL A 57 3.13 -10.91 8.58
N LYS A 58 4.30 -10.28 8.73
CA LYS A 58 5.49 -10.88 9.34
C LYS A 58 5.22 -11.34 10.78
N LYS A 59 4.58 -10.49 11.59
CA LYS A 59 4.19 -10.83 12.97
C LYS A 59 3.31 -12.08 13.00
N ILE A 60 2.26 -12.12 12.19
CA ILE A 60 1.35 -13.27 12.10
C ILE A 60 2.10 -14.53 11.62
N SER A 61 2.92 -14.42 10.58
CA SER A 61 3.71 -15.55 10.09
C SER A 61 4.68 -16.10 11.13
N GLN A 62 5.30 -15.25 11.95
CA GLN A 62 6.20 -15.66 13.03
C GLN A 62 5.44 -16.31 14.19
N THR A 63 4.30 -15.77 14.60
CA THR A 63 3.43 -16.37 15.64
C THR A 63 2.97 -17.78 15.24
N ASN A 64 2.57 -17.97 13.99
CA ASN A 64 2.16 -19.28 13.48
C ASN A 64 3.32 -20.30 13.38
N LEU A 65 4.58 -19.84 13.35
CA LEU A 65 5.75 -20.73 13.38
C LEU A 65 6.10 -21.18 14.80
N SER A 66 5.87 -20.33 15.81
CA SER A 66 6.10 -20.67 17.22
C SER A 66 5.06 -21.64 17.79
N GLU A 67 3.83 -21.65 17.26
CA GLU A 67 2.76 -22.56 17.70
C GLU A 67 2.85 -23.97 17.08
N ARG A 68 3.75 -24.17 16.10
CA ARG A 68 3.97 -25.46 15.43
C ARG A 68 5.24 -26.20 15.88
N LYS A 69 5.98 -25.67 16.86
CA LYS A 69 7.14 -26.30 17.49
C LYS A 69 6.80 -26.71 18.90
#